data_AF-A0A4R2RF45-F1
#
_entry.id   AF-A0A4R2RF45-F1
#
_cell.length_a   1.000
_cell.length_b   1.000
_cell.length_c   1.000
_cell.angle_alpha   90.00
_cell.angle_beta   90.00
_cell.angle_gamma   90.00
#
_symmetry.space_group_name_H-M   'P 1'
#
loop_
_entity.id
_entity.type
_entity.pdbx_description
1 polymer ?
#
loop_
_entity_poly.entity_id
_entity_poly.type
_entity_poly.pdbx_seq_one_letter_code
_entity_poly.pdbx_strand_id
1 'polypeptide(L)'
;MSRHFDGYRELDRVLTKIAHHQRLDAEDKLRIMLLPMMFEHPRHRSRAAWLVTEALDAKKTDDATYLIGTMFACNYSTIANPEKNKILEVLEMSQAFQELYRRFEEKGMAKGMEKGIAKGIAKGIEQGIEKGIEQGIEKTAITALKEGASPSFVSKITGLPLEKIEALHKQIKQKL
;
A
#
# COMPACT_ATOMS: atom_id res chain seq x y z
N MET A 1 -38.88 9.03 -7.08
CA MET A 1 -37.82 8.31 -7.81
C MET A 1 -38.43 7.03 -8.36
N SER A 2 -38.86 7.00 -9.62
CA SER A 2 -39.20 5.75 -10.33
C SER A 2 -39.17 5.99 -11.84
N ARG A 3 -37.97 6.05 -12.41
CA ARG A 3 -37.78 5.58 -13.78
C ARG A 3 -37.00 4.28 -13.59
N HIS A 4 -37.62 3.14 -13.84
CA HIS A 4 -36.86 1.91 -14.07
C HIS A 4 -35.94 2.24 -15.27
N PHE A 5 -34.66 2.45 -15.00
CA PHE A 5 -33.69 2.60 -16.07
C PHE A 5 -33.52 1.21 -16.66
N ASP A 6 -33.96 1.04 -17.90
CA ASP A 6 -33.74 -0.18 -18.66
C ASP A 6 -32.27 -0.20 -19.13
N GLY A 7 -31.43 -0.87 -18.35
CA GLY A 7 -30.00 -0.98 -18.64
C GLY A 7 -29.72 -1.65 -20.00
N TYR A 8 -30.55 -2.59 -20.44
CA TYR A 8 -30.37 -3.25 -21.73
C TYR A 8 -30.65 -2.29 -22.88
N ARG A 9 -31.74 -1.53 -22.81
CA ARG A 9 -32.07 -0.50 -23.80
C ARG A 9 -31.00 0.58 -23.86
N GLU A 10 -30.49 1.02 -22.71
CA GLU A 10 -29.45 2.04 -22.69
C GLU A 10 -28.11 1.53 -23.22
N LEU A 11 -27.75 0.28 -22.91
CA LEU A 11 -26.57 -0.38 -23.47
C LEU A 11 -26.65 -0.47 -25.00
N ASP A 12 -27.77 -0.94 -25.54
CA ASP A 12 -27.99 -1.04 -26.99
C ASP A 12 -27.90 0.33 -27.69
N ARG A 13 -28.54 1.35 -27.10
CA ARG A 13 -28.47 2.75 -27.57
C ARG A 13 -27.04 3.25 -27.66
N VAL A 14 -26.27 3.06 -26.58
CA VAL A 14 -24.87 3.51 -26.49
C VAL A 14 -23.99 2.77 -27.50
N LEU A 15 -24.07 1.44 -27.56
CA LEU A 15 -23.26 0.65 -28.49
C LEU A 15 -23.57 1.02 -29.94
N THR A 16 -24.84 1.18 -30.28
CA THR A 16 -25.26 1.64 -31.61
C THR A 16 -24.68 3.02 -31.93
N LYS A 17 -24.75 3.98 -31.00
CA LYS A 17 -24.22 5.33 -31.19
C LYS A 17 -22.70 5.32 -31.41
N ILE A 18 -21.97 4.51 -30.64
CA ILE A 18 -20.52 4.33 -30.76
C ILE A 18 -20.15 3.71 -32.11
N ALA A 19 -20.84 2.63 -32.50
CA ALA A 19 -20.60 1.90 -33.75
C ALA A 19 -20.83 2.76 -35.01
N HIS A 20 -21.81 3.66 -34.96
CA HIS A 20 -22.07 4.62 -36.04
C HIS A 20 -21.18 5.86 -36.00
N HIS A 21 -20.11 5.86 -35.20
CA HIS A 21 -19.17 6.98 -35.01
C HIS A 21 -19.84 8.31 -34.64
N GLN A 22 -21.03 8.26 -34.03
CA GLN A 22 -21.72 9.47 -33.62
C GLN A 22 -21.01 10.12 -32.42
N ARG A 23 -21.13 11.45 -32.31
CA ARG A 23 -20.59 12.22 -31.19
C ARG A 23 -21.39 11.89 -29.92
N LEU A 24 -20.67 11.59 -28.84
CA LEU A 24 -21.25 11.41 -27.51
C LEU A 24 -21.40 12.79 -26.85
N ASP A 25 -22.63 13.17 -26.54
CA ASP A 25 -22.93 14.39 -25.81
C ASP A 25 -22.77 14.20 -24.29
N ALA A 26 -23.02 15.26 -23.52
CA ALA A 26 -22.87 15.22 -22.07
C ALA A 26 -23.82 14.22 -21.39
N GLU A 27 -25.02 14.05 -21.92
CA GLU A 27 -25.99 13.10 -21.39
C GLU A 27 -25.56 11.67 -21.67
N ASP A 28 -25.06 11.39 -22.88
CA ASP A 28 -24.49 10.08 -23.20
C ASP A 28 -23.33 9.72 -22.29
N LYS A 29 -22.40 10.67 -22.06
CA LYS A 29 -21.24 10.46 -21.18
C LYS A 29 -21.72 10.11 -19.77
N LEU A 30 -22.70 10.84 -19.22
CA LEU A 30 -23.26 10.55 -17.90
C LEU A 30 -23.93 9.16 -17.84
N ARG A 31 -24.74 8.83 -18.84
CA ARG A 31 -25.42 7.53 -18.90
C ARG A 31 -24.45 6.37 -19.01
N ILE A 32 -23.37 6.53 -19.79
CA ILE A 32 -22.29 5.55 -19.89
C ILE A 32 -21.62 5.34 -18.52
N MET A 33 -21.27 6.41 -17.81
CA MET A 33 -20.64 6.31 -16.48
C MET A 33 -21.50 5.52 -15.47
N LEU A 34 -22.82 5.68 -15.55
CA LEU A 34 -23.78 5.07 -14.63
C LEU A 34 -24.38 3.76 -15.17
N LEU A 35 -24.06 3.36 -16.41
CA LEU A 35 -24.70 2.25 -17.11
C LEU A 35 -24.66 0.94 -16.31
N PRO A 36 -23.52 0.52 -15.71
CA PRO A 36 -23.50 -0.73 -14.96
C PRO A 36 -24.47 -0.73 -13.76
N MET A 37 -24.77 0.43 -13.16
CA MET A 37 -25.73 0.54 -12.05
C MET A 37 -27.19 0.37 -12.49
N MET A 38 -27.47 0.43 -13.79
CA MET A 38 -28.82 0.20 -14.33
C MET A 38 -29.20 -1.29 -14.36
N PHE A 39 -28.28 -2.19 -14.03
CA PHE A 39 -28.52 -3.64 -14.01
C PHE A 39 -28.62 -4.17 -12.58
N GLU A 40 -29.64 -4.99 -12.32
CA GLU A 40 -29.84 -5.60 -11.01
C GLU A 40 -28.77 -6.65 -10.69
N HIS A 41 -28.47 -7.53 -11.65
CA HIS A 41 -27.57 -8.66 -11.44
C HIS A 41 -26.09 -8.31 -11.72
N PRO A 42 -25.15 -8.65 -10.81
CA PRO A 42 -23.71 -8.36 -10.96
C PRO A 42 -23.10 -8.84 -12.28
N ARG A 43 -23.53 -10.00 -12.79
CA ARG A 43 -23.09 -10.53 -14.09
C ARG A 43 -23.42 -9.58 -15.24
N HIS A 44 -24.60 -8.98 -15.23
CA HIS A 44 -25.02 -8.05 -16.27
C HIS A 44 -24.34 -6.69 -16.13
N ARG A 45 -24.10 -6.21 -14.90
CA ARG A 45 -23.27 -5.01 -14.65
C ARG A 45 -21.89 -5.16 -15.29
N SER A 46 -21.26 -6.29 -15.00
CA SER A 46 -19.91 -6.61 -15.47
C SER A 46 -19.87 -6.72 -16.99
N ARG A 47 -20.84 -7.44 -17.57
CA ARG A 47 -20.95 -7.59 -19.03
C ARG A 47 -21.19 -6.27 -19.74
N ALA A 48 -22.08 -5.42 -19.22
CA ALA A 48 -22.37 -4.11 -19.79
C ALA A 48 -21.14 -3.18 -19.73
N ALA A 49 -20.45 -3.16 -18.58
CA ALA A 49 -19.21 -2.40 -18.43
C ALA A 49 -18.17 -2.84 -19.47
N TRP A 50 -17.95 -4.15 -19.63
CA TRP A 50 -17.01 -4.67 -20.62
C TRP A 50 -17.37 -4.31 -22.06
N LEU A 51 -18.64 -4.48 -22.46
CA LEU A 51 -19.07 -4.20 -23.83
C LEU A 51 -18.89 -2.73 -24.20
N VAL A 52 -19.20 -1.82 -23.27
CA VAL A 52 -18.97 -0.39 -23.51
C VAL A 52 -17.49 -0.06 -23.52
N THR A 53 -16.68 -0.66 -22.65
CA THR A 53 -15.21 -0.52 -22.69
C THR A 53 -14.65 -0.94 -24.04
N GLU A 54 -15.02 -2.12 -24.54
CA GLU A 54 -14.56 -2.64 -25.84
C GLU A 54 -14.96 -1.71 -26.99
N ALA A 55 -16.20 -1.23 -26.99
CA ALA A 55 -16.70 -0.32 -28.02
C ALA A 55 -15.99 1.04 -27.99
N LEU A 56 -15.71 1.58 -26.79
CA LEU A 56 -15.01 2.85 -26.62
C LEU A 56 -13.52 2.73 -26.97
N ASP A 57 -12.85 1.66 -26.54
CA ASP A 57 -11.43 1.42 -26.80
C ASP A 57 -11.14 1.29 -28.30
N ALA A 58 -12.05 0.70 -29.07
CA ALA A 58 -11.95 0.62 -30.53
C ALA A 58 -11.77 1.99 -31.22
N LYS A 59 -12.19 3.10 -30.58
CA LYS A 59 -11.98 4.46 -31.11
C LYS A 59 -10.56 5.00 -30.89
N LYS A 60 -9.80 4.46 -29.94
CA LYS A 60 -8.42 4.89 -29.58
C LYS A 60 -8.28 6.41 -29.39
N THR A 61 -9.17 7.01 -28.59
CA THR A 61 -9.15 8.45 -28.28
C THR A 61 -8.99 8.70 -26.77
N ASP A 62 -8.40 9.82 -26.38
CA ASP A 62 -8.26 10.20 -24.96
C ASP A 62 -9.61 10.34 -24.25
N ASP A 63 -10.62 10.87 -24.96
CA ASP A 63 -12.00 10.99 -24.49
C ASP A 63 -12.61 9.63 -24.11
N ALA A 64 -12.28 8.58 -24.88
CA ALA A 64 -12.73 7.21 -24.60
C ALA A 64 -12.08 6.67 -23.33
N THR A 65 -10.76 6.83 -23.18
CA THR A 65 -10.01 6.42 -21.98
C THR A 65 -10.56 7.07 -20.72
N TYR A 66 -10.80 8.39 -20.74
CA TYR A 66 -11.37 9.11 -19.59
C TYR A 66 -12.75 8.57 -19.21
N LEU A 67 -13.59 8.28 -20.21
CA LEU A 67 -14.94 7.77 -19.99
C LEU A 67 -14.93 6.34 -19.43
N ILE A 68 -14.07 5.47 -19.98
CA ILE A 68 -13.84 4.11 -19.46
C ILE A 68 -13.36 4.18 -18.01
N GLY A 69 -12.35 5.02 -17.73
CA GLY A 69 -11.78 5.16 -16.39
C GLY A 69 -12.80 5.67 -15.37
N THR A 70 -13.61 6.67 -15.74
CA THR A 70 -14.64 7.22 -14.86
C THR A 70 -15.77 6.23 -14.61
N MET A 71 -16.28 5.57 -15.67
CA MET A 71 -17.26 4.49 -15.54
C MET A 71 -16.72 3.41 -14.61
N PHE A 72 -15.49 2.95 -14.83
CA PHE A 72 -14.90 1.88 -14.04
C PHE A 72 -14.71 2.30 -12.57
N ALA A 73 -14.23 3.51 -12.30
CA ALA A 73 -14.07 4.04 -10.95
C ALA A 73 -15.40 4.10 -10.18
N CYS A 74 -16.47 4.59 -10.80
CA CYS A 74 -17.80 4.67 -10.18
C CYS A 74 -18.44 3.30 -9.91
N ASN A 75 -17.99 2.25 -10.61
CA ASN A 75 -18.62 0.93 -10.56
C ASN A 75 -17.69 -0.17 -10.02
N TYR A 76 -16.46 0.15 -9.60
CA TYR A 76 -15.38 -0.79 -9.31
C TYR A 76 -15.78 -1.93 -8.35
N SER A 77 -16.51 -1.61 -7.29
CA SER A 77 -16.96 -2.58 -6.29
C SER A 77 -18.04 -3.54 -6.82
N THR A 78 -18.74 -3.17 -7.88
CA THR A 78 -19.90 -3.90 -8.42
C THR A 78 -19.60 -4.73 -9.66
N ILE A 79 -18.46 -4.47 -10.32
CA ILE A 79 -17.96 -5.24 -11.46
C ILE A 79 -17.18 -6.46 -10.92
N ALA A 80 -17.55 -7.64 -11.40
CA ALA A 80 -16.91 -8.90 -11.05
C ALA A 80 -15.80 -9.28 -12.04
N ASN A 81 -15.00 -10.27 -11.65
CA ASN A 81 -14.05 -10.91 -12.55
C ASN A 81 -14.78 -11.87 -13.50
N PRO A 82 -14.31 -12.04 -14.75
CA PRO A 82 -13.05 -11.53 -15.29
C PRO A 82 -13.11 -10.11 -15.90
N GLU A 83 -14.29 -9.54 -16.11
CA GLU A 83 -14.44 -8.25 -16.82
C GLU A 83 -13.68 -7.12 -16.14
N LYS A 84 -13.66 -7.10 -14.80
CA LYS A 84 -12.88 -6.14 -14.02
C LYS A 84 -11.40 -6.10 -14.45
N ASN A 85 -10.77 -7.26 -14.60
CA ASN A 85 -9.35 -7.35 -14.98
C ASN A 85 -9.13 -6.89 -16.42
N LYS A 86 -10.03 -7.27 -17.33
CA LYS A 86 -9.93 -6.83 -18.73
C LYS A 86 -10.04 -5.31 -18.87
N ILE A 87 -10.93 -4.68 -18.10
CA ILE A 87 -11.07 -3.21 -18.11
C ILE A 87 -9.81 -2.56 -17.51
N LEU A 88 -9.23 -3.15 -16.46
CA LEU A 88 -7.95 -2.70 -15.91
C LEU A 88 -6.83 -2.78 -16.94
N GLU A 89 -6.70 -3.89 -17.68
CA GLU A 89 -5.70 -4.05 -18.74
C GLU A 89 -5.83 -2.95 -19.81
N VAL A 90 -7.05 -2.63 -20.25
CA VAL A 90 -7.30 -1.53 -21.20
C VAL A 90 -6.84 -0.18 -20.61
N LEU A 91 -7.17 0.09 -19.35
CA LEU A 91 -6.75 1.32 -18.68
C LEU A 91 -5.24 1.39 -18.51
N GLU A 92 -4.60 0.29 -18.13
CA GLU A 92 -3.15 0.16 -17.98
C GLU A 92 -2.41 0.43 -19.29
N MET A 93 -2.98 0.09 -20.45
CA MET A 93 -2.37 0.43 -21.73
C MET A 93 -2.39 1.93 -22.06
N SER A 94 -3.16 2.74 -21.32
CA SER A 94 -3.26 4.19 -21.57
C SER A 94 -2.11 4.99 -20.93
N GLN A 95 -1.64 6.01 -21.66
CA GLN A 95 -0.58 6.90 -21.16
C GLN A 95 -0.96 7.62 -19.86
N ALA A 96 -2.22 8.06 -19.74
CA ALA A 96 -2.71 8.75 -18.56
C ALA A 96 -2.66 7.86 -17.31
N PHE A 97 -3.04 6.58 -17.44
CA PHE A 97 -2.98 5.65 -16.33
C PHE A 97 -1.55 5.24 -15.99
N GLN A 98 -0.67 5.08 -16.98
CA GLN A 98 0.75 4.80 -16.75
C GLN A 98 1.44 5.92 -15.96
N GLU A 99 1.19 7.18 -16.30
CA GLU A 99 1.71 8.33 -15.54
C GLU A 99 1.14 8.38 -14.12
N LEU A 100 -0.16 8.11 -13.98
CA LEU A 100 -0.80 8.05 -12.66
C LEU A 100 -0.20 6.92 -11.79
N TYR A 101 -0.02 5.73 -12.37
CA TYR A 101 0.58 4.57 -11.71
C TYR A 101 2.01 4.88 -11.26
N ARG A 102 2.84 5.43 -12.16
CA ARG A 102 4.22 5.85 -11.85
C ARG A 102 4.27 6.81 -10.65
N ARG A 103 3.39 7.82 -10.62
CA ARG A 103 3.32 8.76 -9.49
C ARG A 103 2.94 8.09 -8.17
N PHE A 104 2.00 7.13 -8.22
CA PHE A 104 1.61 6.40 -7.03
C PHE A 104 2.71 5.45 -6.55
N GLU A 105 3.40 4.78 -7.47
CA GLU A 105 4.54 3.92 -7.18
C GLU A 105 5.70 4.71 -6.55
N GLU A 106 6.10 5.83 -7.16
CA GLU A 106 7.16 6.71 -6.65
C GLU A 106 6.83 7.20 -5.23
N LYS A 107 5.60 7.68 -4.99
CA LYS A 107 5.15 8.10 -3.65
C LYS A 107 5.10 6.94 -2.66
N GLY A 108 4.64 5.78 -3.11
CA GLY A 108 4.56 4.56 -2.31
C GLY A 108 5.94 4.09 -1.86
N MET A 109 6.90 4.04 -2.78
CA MET A 109 8.29 3.69 -2.50
C MET A 109 8.95 4.71 -1.57
N ALA A 110 8.80 6.01 -1.84
CA ALA A 110 9.36 7.06 -0.99
C ALA A 110 8.86 6.96 0.46
N LYS A 111 7.54 6.84 0.65
CA LYS A 111 6.92 6.69 1.98
C LYS A 111 7.30 5.39 2.66
N GLY A 112 7.42 4.30 1.89
CA GLY A 112 7.87 3.00 2.39
C GLY A 112 9.31 3.05 2.90
N MET A 113 10.21 3.66 2.12
CA MET A 113 11.61 3.82 2.45
C MET A 113 11.82 4.74 3.66
N GLU A 114 11.15 5.88 3.71
CA GLU A 114 11.19 6.79 4.86
C GLU A 114 10.79 6.08 6.16
N LYS A 115 9.65 5.37 6.14
CA LYS A 115 9.18 4.61 7.30
C LYS A 115 10.13 3.47 7.67
N GLY A 116 10.69 2.78 6.68
CA GLY A 116 11.63 1.70 6.88
C GLY A 116 12.91 2.17 7.55
N ILE A 117 13.51 3.25 7.03
CA ILE A 117 14.72 3.87 7.58
C ILE A 117 14.48 4.38 9.00
N ALA A 118 13.39 5.14 9.23
CA ALA A 118 13.09 5.69 10.54
C ALA A 118 12.94 4.58 11.59
N LYS A 119 12.20 3.50 11.27
CA LYS A 119 12.07 2.33 12.16
C LYS A 119 13.39 1.61 12.39
N GLY A 120 14.17 1.43 11.33
CA GLY A 120 15.48 0.77 11.40
C GLY A 120 16.47 1.53 12.28
N ILE A 121 16.58 2.84 12.09
CA ILE A 121 17.44 3.73 12.90
C ILE A 121 16.99 3.73 14.36
N ALA A 122 15.70 3.92 14.63
CA ALA A 122 15.19 3.95 16.01
C ALA A 122 15.53 2.65 16.76
N LYS A 123 15.23 1.49 16.14
CA LYS A 123 15.54 0.18 16.73
C LYS A 123 17.05 -0.04 16.89
N GLY A 124 17.84 0.40 15.91
CA GLY A 124 19.30 0.29 15.96
C GLY A 124 19.92 1.13 17.08
N ILE A 125 19.45 2.37 17.25
CA ILE A 125 19.89 3.27 18.33
C ILE A 125 19.51 2.70 19.70
N GLU A 126 18.25 2.27 19.87
CA GLU A 126 17.77 1.69 21.13
C GLU A 126 18.62 0.48 21.55
N GLN A 127 18.78 -0.49 20.65
CA GLN A 127 19.58 -1.69 20.91
C GLN A 127 21.07 -1.37 21.12
N GLY A 128 21.59 -0.37 20.40
CA GLY A 128 22.98 0.07 20.53
C GLY A 128 23.25 0.73 21.88
N ILE A 129 22.36 1.61 22.33
CA ILE A 129 22.46 2.30 23.62
C ILE A 129 22.33 1.28 24.76
N GLU A 130 21.35 0.39 24.72
CA GLU A 130 21.14 -0.63 25.75
C GLU A 130 22.38 -1.52 25.92
N LYS A 131 22.88 -2.09 24.82
CA LYS A 131 24.10 -2.92 24.83
C LYS A 131 25.33 -2.13 25.27
N GLY A 132 25.45 -0.87 24.83
CA GLY A 132 26.57 0.00 25.18
C GLY A 132 26.61 0.31 26.68
N ILE A 133 25.45 0.62 27.27
CA ILE A 133 25.31 0.86 28.71
C ILE A 133 25.65 -0.41 29.50
N GLU A 134 25.07 -1.56 29.14
CA GLU A 134 25.34 -2.83 29.83
C GLU A 134 26.83 -3.19 29.80
N GLN A 135 27.45 -3.13 28.62
CA GLN A 135 28.89 -3.39 28.47
C GLN A 135 29.75 -2.38 29.22
N GLY A 136 29.34 -1.11 29.26
CA GLY A 136 30.03 -0.06 30.01
C GLY A 136 30.00 -0.32 31.52
N ILE A 137 28.83 -0.61 32.08
CA ILE A 137 28.64 -0.94 33.49
C ILE A 137 29.48 -2.16 33.87
N GLU A 138 29.46 -3.21 33.04
CA GLU A 138 30.23 -4.43 33.30
C GLU A 138 31.74 -4.21 33.22
N LYS A 139 32.23 -3.43 32.24
CA LYS A 139 33.64 -3.03 32.18
C LYS A 139 34.07 -2.25 33.41
N THR A 140 33.27 -1.28 33.86
CA THR A 140 33.54 -0.52 35.08
C THR A 140 33.60 -1.44 36.31
N ALA A 141 32.68 -2.40 36.42
CA ALA A 141 32.70 -3.39 37.50
C ALA A 141 34.00 -4.22 37.50
N ILE A 142 34.39 -4.75 36.34
CA ILE A 142 35.62 -5.54 36.19
C ILE A 142 36.86 -4.73 36.55
N THR A 143 36.96 -3.49 36.07
CA THR A 143 38.09 -2.61 36.38
C THR A 143 38.16 -2.32 37.88
N ALA A 144 37.05 -1.95 38.52
CA ALA A 144 37.04 -1.67 39.95
C ALA A 144 37.46 -2.89 40.80
N LEU A 145 37.01 -4.10 40.44
CA LEU A 145 37.43 -5.33 41.12
C LEU A 145 38.93 -5.60 40.97
N LYS A 146 39.50 -5.35 39.78
CA LYS A 146 40.96 -5.51 39.54
C LYS A 146 41.80 -4.52 40.33
N GLU A 147 41.30 -3.31 40.54
CA GLU A 147 41.91 -2.27 41.38
C GLU A 147 41.73 -2.54 42.89
N GLY A 148 41.11 -3.66 43.27
CA GLY A 148 40.99 -4.09 44.68
C GLY A 148 39.74 -3.59 45.40
N ALA A 149 38.76 -3.00 44.70
CA ALA A 149 37.48 -2.64 45.29
C ALA A 149 36.70 -3.90 45.76
N SER A 150 35.96 -3.80 46.85
CA SER A 150 35.16 -4.93 47.36
C SER A 150 33.93 -5.20 46.47
N PRO A 151 33.49 -6.46 46.34
CA PRO A 151 32.27 -6.81 45.59
C PRO A 151 31.02 -6.03 46.01
N SER A 152 30.85 -5.79 47.32
CA SER A 152 29.73 -5.03 47.85
C SER A 152 29.78 -3.55 47.44
N PHE A 153 30.97 -2.94 47.43
CA PHE A 153 31.14 -1.57 46.96
C PHE A 153 30.88 -1.46 45.45
N VAL A 154 31.41 -2.39 44.66
CA VAL A 154 31.21 -2.42 43.20
C VAL A 154 29.73 -2.61 42.85
N SER A 155 29.03 -3.53 43.51
CA SER A 155 27.58 -3.71 43.34
C SER A 155 26.80 -2.43 43.62
N LYS A 156 27.14 -1.71 44.69
CA LYS A 156 26.50 -0.44 45.06
C LYS A 156 26.68 0.66 44.00
N ILE A 157 27.87 0.81 43.43
CA ILE A 157 28.15 1.92 42.47
C ILE A 157 27.73 1.59 41.04
N THR A 158 27.69 0.31 40.66
CA THR A 158 27.31 -0.14 39.31
C THR A 158 25.83 -0.49 39.18
N GLY A 159 25.15 -0.70 40.30
CA GLY A 159 23.75 -1.17 40.32
C GLY A 159 23.59 -2.62 39.88
N LEU A 160 24.68 -3.35 39.63
CA LEU A 160 24.63 -4.77 39.29
C LEU A 160 24.32 -5.62 40.53
N PRO A 161 23.56 -6.72 40.38
CA PRO A 161 23.32 -7.68 41.47
C PRO A 161 24.64 -8.20 42.06
N LEU A 162 24.67 -8.34 43.39
CA LEU A 162 25.88 -8.77 44.09
C LEU A 162 26.36 -10.13 43.58
N GLU A 163 25.43 -11.05 43.28
CA GLU A 163 25.72 -12.37 42.73
C GLU A 163 26.44 -12.29 41.38
N LYS A 164 26.05 -11.34 40.51
CA LYS A 164 26.73 -11.11 39.21
C LYS A 164 28.14 -10.57 39.42
N ILE A 165 28.32 -9.64 40.35
CA ILE A 165 29.64 -9.09 40.71
C ILE A 165 30.57 -10.15 41.30
N GLU A 166 30.06 -11.00 42.20
CA GLU A 166 30.82 -12.10 42.80
C GLU A 166 31.25 -13.14 41.76
N ALA A 167 30.37 -13.47 40.81
CA ALA A 167 30.70 -14.34 39.69
C ALA A 167 31.83 -13.76 38.83
N LEU A 168 31.75 -12.47 38.49
CA LEU A 168 32.82 -11.76 37.76
C LEU A 168 34.14 -11.77 38.53
N HIS A 169 34.10 -11.50 39.84
CA HIS A 169 35.30 -11.49 40.70
C HIS A 169 35.97 -12.87 40.77
N LYS A 170 35.17 -13.94 40.88
CA LYS A 170 35.69 -15.32 40.87
C LYS A 170 36.34 -15.67 39.53
N GLN A 171 35.72 -15.27 38.40
CA GLN A 171 36.30 -15.48 37.07
C GLN A 171 37.62 -14.73 36.87
N ILE A 172 37.76 -13.52 37.41
CA ILE A 172 39.01 -12.74 37.35
C ILE A 172 40.12 -13.46 38.13
N LYS A 173 39.83 -13.94 39.34
CA LYS A 173 40.80 -14.67 40.18
C LYS A 173 41.25 -16.02 39.61
N GLN A 174 40.41 -16.68 38.81
CA GLN A 174 40.74 -17.94 38.15
C GLN A 174 41.61 -17.78 36.89
N LYS A 175 41.74 -16.56 36.36
CA LYS A 175 42.54 -16.23 35.16
C LYS A 175 43.91 -15.62 35.49
N LEU A 176 44.20 -15.42 36.77
CA LEU A 176 45.50 -14.98 37.30
C LEU A 176 46.24 -16.20 37.84
#